data_AF-C3YY52-F1
#
_entry.id   AF-C3YY52-F1
#
_cell.length_a   1.000
_cell.length_b   1.000
_cell.length_c   1.000
_cell.angle_alpha   90.00
_cell.angle_beta   90.00
_cell.angle_gamma   90.00
#
_symmetry.space_group_name_H-M   'P 1'
#
loop_
_entity.id
_entity.type
_entity.pdbx_description
1 polymer ?
#
loop_
_entity_poly.entity_id
_entity_poly.type
_entity_poly.pdbx_seq_one_letter_code
_entity_poly.pdbx_strand_id
1 'polypeptide(L)'
;SLRLIGGQGSSEGRVEVRPGNGDWGTVCDDGFDDRDAQVVCRQLGYLTGFARVGGVFSEGTGNIWLDNLNCAGNESSVADCEINRWGDHDCTHKEDAGAVC
;
A
#
# COMPACT_ATOMS: atom_id res chain seq x y z
N SER A 1 -2.69 3.75 -10.34
CA SER A 1 -3.67 2.68 -10.03
C SER A 1 -3.30 1.99 -8.74
N LEU A 2 -4.27 1.33 -8.09
CA LEU A 2 -4.08 0.62 -6.83
C LEU A 2 -4.82 -0.73 -6.87
N ARG A 3 -4.27 -1.77 -6.22
CA ARG A 3 -4.91 -3.09 -6.06
C ARG A 3 -4.43 -3.81 -4.79
N LEU A 4 -5.22 -4.78 -4.34
CA LEU A 4 -4.87 -5.72 -3.26
C LEU A 4 -4.61 -7.11 -3.85
N ILE A 5 -3.52 -7.76 -3.45
CA ILE A 5 -3.10 -9.07 -3.97
C ILE A 5 -2.74 -10.02 -2.83
N GLY A 6 -3.06 -11.31 -2.98
CA GLY A 6 -2.64 -12.36 -2.05
C GLY A 6 -3.54 -12.56 -0.82
N GLY A 7 -4.67 -11.84 -0.72
CA GLY A 7 -5.73 -12.12 0.25
C GLY A 7 -6.71 -13.21 -0.22
N GLN A 8 -7.63 -13.62 0.66
CA GLN A 8 -8.68 -14.61 0.33
C GLN A 8 -9.85 -14.01 -0.45
N GLY A 9 -9.97 -12.67 -0.44
CA GLY A 9 -11.03 -11.93 -1.12
C GLY A 9 -10.52 -10.63 -1.74
N SER A 10 -11.41 -9.90 -2.42
CA SER A 10 -11.07 -8.64 -3.10
C SER A 10 -10.87 -7.45 -2.15
N SER A 11 -11.17 -7.63 -0.87
CA SER A 11 -11.09 -6.57 0.15
C SER A 11 -9.82 -6.67 1.00
N GLU A 12 -8.96 -7.66 0.78
CA GLU A 12 -7.72 -7.79 1.55
C GLU A 12 -6.55 -8.22 0.68
N GLY A 13 -5.34 -7.83 1.10
CA GLY A 13 -4.11 -8.26 0.45
C GLY A 13 -2.96 -7.28 0.65
N ARG A 14 -1.81 -7.66 0.09
CA ARG A 14 -0.67 -6.78 -0.11
C ARG A 14 -1.08 -5.59 -0.99
N VAL A 15 -0.66 -4.40 -0.60
CA VAL A 15 -0.94 -3.17 -1.35
C VAL A 15 0.04 -3.06 -2.50
N GLU A 16 -0.48 -2.93 -3.72
CA GLU A 16 0.32 -2.63 -4.89
C GLU A 16 -0.17 -1.37 -5.59
N VAL A 17 0.79 -0.56 -6.03
CA VAL A 17 0.56 0.69 -6.74
C VAL A 17 1.23 0.68 -8.12
N ARG A 18 0.68 1.49 -9.02
CA ARG A 18 1.24 1.68 -10.37
C ARG A 18 1.20 3.15 -10.77
N PRO A 19 2.36 3.83 -10.90
CA PRO A 19 2.43 5.20 -11.39
C PRO A 19 2.18 5.24 -12.90
N GLY A 20 1.06 5.87 -13.30
CA GLY A 20 0.66 5.97 -14.71
C GLY A 20 0.60 4.62 -15.45
N ASN A 21 1.40 4.51 -16.52
CA ASN A 21 1.55 3.30 -17.34
C ASN A 21 2.82 2.51 -17.00
N GLY A 22 3.48 2.79 -15.87
CA GLY A 22 4.64 2.05 -15.40
C GLY A 22 4.30 0.66 -14.87
N ASP A 23 5.28 -0.01 -14.26
CA ASP A 23 5.10 -1.34 -13.68
C ASP A 23 4.45 -1.28 -12.29
N TRP A 24 3.78 -2.38 -11.93
CA TRP A 24 3.31 -2.57 -10.56
C TRP A 24 4.48 -2.72 -9.59
N GLY A 25 4.30 -2.22 -8.39
CA GLY A 25 5.22 -2.40 -7.28
C GLY A 25 4.50 -2.29 -5.95
N THR A 26 5.18 -2.67 -4.89
CA THR A 26 4.62 -2.77 -3.54
C THR A 26 4.83 -1.48 -2.75
N VAL A 27 4.32 -1.47 -1.52
CA VAL A 27 4.45 -0.39 -0.54
C VAL A 27 5.18 -0.99 0.66
N CYS A 28 6.21 -0.32 1.19
CA CYS A 28 6.85 -0.73 2.43
C CYS A 28 5.93 -0.44 3.63
N ASP A 29 6.03 -1.28 4.67
CA ASP A 29 5.26 -1.15 5.90
C ASP A 29 5.86 -0.20 6.95
N ASP A 30 7.04 0.35 6.70
CA ASP A 30 7.63 1.39 7.53
C ASP A 30 6.72 2.62 7.58
N GLY A 31 6.25 2.93 8.79
CA GLY A 31 5.30 4.01 9.05
C GLY A 31 3.85 3.71 8.62
N PHE A 32 3.59 2.58 7.95
CA PHE A 32 2.27 2.25 7.40
C PHE A 32 1.26 1.94 8.50
N ASP A 33 0.22 2.78 8.62
CA ASP A 33 -0.79 2.73 9.67
C ASP A 33 -2.24 2.68 9.14
N ASP A 34 -3.21 2.65 10.06
CA ASP A 34 -4.63 2.56 9.72
C ASP A 34 -5.15 3.76 8.91
N ARG A 35 -4.49 4.93 8.97
CA ARG A 35 -4.85 6.10 8.14
C ARG A 35 -4.41 5.87 6.69
N ASP A 36 -3.27 5.24 6.48
CA ASP A 36 -2.82 4.85 5.14
C ASP A 36 -3.74 3.78 4.55
N ALA A 37 -4.03 2.73 5.35
CA ALA A 37 -4.97 1.69 4.97
C ALA A 37 -6.38 2.24 4.68
N GLN A 38 -6.82 3.26 5.43
CA GLN A 38 -8.09 3.95 5.18
C GLN A 38 -8.10 4.63 3.81
N VAL A 39 -7.01 5.28 3.38
CA VAL A 39 -6.90 5.87 2.04
C VAL A 39 -6.88 4.79 0.96
N VAL A 40 -6.08 3.72 1.14
CA VAL A 40 -6.03 2.56 0.25
C VAL A 40 -7.42 1.99 0.01
N CYS A 41 -8.15 1.68 1.08
CA CYS A 41 -9.48 1.08 1.01
C CYS A 41 -10.52 2.02 0.41
N ARG A 42 -10.50 3.31 0.77
CA ARG A 42 -11.41 4.30 0.19
C ARG A 42 -11.15 4.50 -1.30
N GLN A 43 -9.89 4.53 -1.73
CA GLN A 43 -9.53 4.63 -3.14
C GLN A 43 -10.05 3.44 -3.97
N LEU A 44 -10.20 2.26 -3.35
CA LEU A 44 -10.80 1.07 -3.94
C LEU A 44 -12.33 1.01 -3.83
N GLY A 45 -12.96 1.97 -3.16
CA GLY A 45 -14.41 2.05 -2.99
C GLY A 45 -14.96 1.37 -1.72
N TYR A 46 -14.10 0.97 -0.79
CA TYR A 46 -14.50 0.48 0.53
C TYR A 46 -14.63 1.62 1.54
N LEU A 47 -15.31 1.37 2.67
CA LEU A 47 -15.58 2.40 3.67
C LEU A 47 -14.45 2.57 4.68
N THR A 48 -13.80 1.46 5.06
CA THR A 48 -12.80 1.42 6.13
C THR A 48 -11.63 0.54 5.72
N GLY A 49 -10.47 0.78 6.31
CA GLY A 49 -9.28 -0.05 6.11
C GLY A 49 -8.45 -0.17 7.37
N PHE A 50 -7.79 -1.32 7.53
CA PHE A 50 -6.87 -1.59 8.63
C PHE A 50 -5.53 -2.08 8.09
N ALA A 51 -4.44 -1.55 8.64
CA ALA A 51 -3.09 -1.86 8.22
C ALA A 51 -2.69 -3.31 8.59
N ARG A 52 -1.87 -3.91 7.73
CA ARG A 52 -1.18 -5.18 7.97
C ARG A 52 0.28 -4.98 7.62
N VAL A 53 1.15 -5.23 8.59
CA VAL A 53 2.60 -5.02 8.51
C VAL A 53 3.34 -6.32 8.82
N GLY A 54 4.59 -6.42 8.39
CA GLY A 54 5.45 -7.60 8.51
C GLY A 54 5.22 -8.64 7.41
N GLY A 55 4.86 -8.21 6.20
CA GLY A 55 4.70 -9.11 5.04
C GLY A 55 3.66 -10.21 5.27
N VAL A 56 2.49 -9.85 5.83
CA VAL A 56 1.43 -10.81 6.23
C VAL A 56 0.86 -11.57 5.04
N PHE A 57 0.71 -10.90 3.91
CA PHE A 57 0.29 -11.50 2.66
C PHE A 57 1.49 -12.06 1.92
N SER A 58 1.29 -12.72 0.77
CA SER A 58 2.43 -13.19 -0.03
C SER A 58 3.41 -12.05 -0.29
N GLU A 59 4.70 -12.36 -0.43
CA GLU A 59 5.69 -11.35 -0.83
C GLU A 59 5.38 -10.89 -2.27
N GLY A 60 5.58 -9.61 -2.53
CA GLY A 60 5.62 -9.08 -3.87
C GLY A 60 6.91 -9.40 -4.59
N THR A 61 7.04 -8.85 -5.79
CA THR A 61 8.25 -8.96 -6.59
C THR A 61 8.45 -7.67 -7.37
N GLY A 62 9.70 -7.32 -7.66
CA GLY A 62 10.03 -6.18 -8.52
C GLY A 62 10.29 -4.93 -7.69
N ASN A 63 9.64 -3.82 -8.04
CA ASN A 63 9.89 -2.54 -7.37
C ASN A 63 9.07 -2.44 -6.08
N ILE A 64 9.66 -1.83 -5.04
CA ILE A 64 8.93 -1.24 -3.92
C ILE A 64 8.82 0.25 -4.24
N TRP A 65 7.60 0.74 -4.45
CA TRP A 65 7.40 2.08 -4.99
C TRP A 65 7.26 3.15 -3.93
N LEU A 66 6.62 2.81 -2.81
CA LEU A 66 6.31 3.75 -1.74
C LEU A 66 6.92 3.25 -0.45
N ASP A 67 7.39 4.18 0.34
CA ASP A 67 7.96 3.99 1.66
C ASP A 67 7.66 5.24 2.51
N ASN A 68 7.54 5.04 3.82
CA ASN A 68 7.12 6.06 4.79
C ASN A 68 5.85 6.80 4.32
N LEU A 69 4.83 6.01 3.91
CA LEU A 69 3.53 6.54 3.52
C LEU A 69 2.88 7.16 4.77
N ASN A 70 2.57 8.45 4.70
CA ASN A 70 2.06 9.23 5.83
C ASN A 70 0.81 10.01 5.42
N CYS A 71 -0.31 9.30 5.32
CA CYS A 71 -1.61 9.87 5.04
C CYS A 71 -2.23 10.52 6.30
N ALA A 72 -2.96 11.61 6.10
CA ALA A 72 -3.87 12.17 7.09
C ALA A 72 -5.14 11.31 7.25
N GLY A 73 -5.49 10.49 6.25
CA GLY A 73 -6.62 9.57 6.24
C GLY A 73 -7.82 10.06 5.42
N ASN A 74 -7.76 11.26 4.85
CA ASN A 74 -8.83 11.90 4.07
C ASN A 74 -8.48 12.14 2.60
N GLU A 75 -7.31 11.70 2.15
CA GLU A 75 -6.82 11.77 0.78
C GLU A 75 -7.66 10.94 -0.20
N SER A 76 -7.82 11.43 -1.43
CA SER A 76 -8.52 10.68 -2.47
C SER A 76 -7.71 9.50 -3.02
N SER A 77 -6.39 9.57 -2.93
CA SER A 77 -5.46 8.60 -3.48
C SER A 77 -4.21 8.52 -2.61
N VAL A 78 -3.59 7.35 -2.53
CA VAL A 78 -2.30 7.18 -1.83
C VAL A 78 -1.18 8.05 -2.43
N ALA A 79 -1.32 8.44 -3.70
CA ALA A 79 -0.38 9.35 -4.36
C ALA A 79 -0.50 10.82 -3.89
N ASP A 80 -1.55 11.15 -3.14
CA ASP A 80 -1.77 12.48 -2.55
C ASP A 80 -1.22 12.57 -1.12
N CYS A 81 -0.82 11.44 -0.52
CA CYS A 81 -0.23 11.40 0.81
C CYS A 81 1.24 11.84 0.77
N GLU A 82 1.76 12.23 1.93
CA GLU A 82 3.20 12.42 2.08
C GLU A 82 3.90 11.07 1.96
N ILE A 83 4.95 11.03 1.15
CA ILE A 83 5.79 9.86 0.90
C ILE A 83 7.23 10.32 0.79
N ASN A 84 8.16 9.39 0.95
CA ASN A 84 9.49 9.54 0.37
C ASN A 84 9.40 9.71 -1.15
N ARG A 85 10.56 9.84 -1.81
CA ARG A 85 10.57 9.83 -3.27
C ARG A 85 10.13 8.45 -3.78
N TRP A 86 9.37 8.41 -4.86
CA TRP A 86 9.00 7.16 -5.54
C TRP A 86 10.24 6.28 -5.81
N GLY A 87 10.20 5.03 -5.34
CA GLY A 87 11.27 4.05 -5.47
C GLY A 87 12.48 4.28 -4.54
N ASP A 88 12.39 5.22 -3.61
CA ASP A 88 13.38 5.45 -2.56
C ASP A 88 12.91 4.77 -1.28
N HIS A 89 13.57 3.67 -0.92
CA HIS A 89 13.26 2.82 0.23
C HIS A 89 14.51 2.04 0.64
N ASP A 90 14.56 1.58 1.88
CA ASP A 90 15.56 0.62 2.39
C ASP A 90 14.96 -0.75 2.74
N CYS A 91 13.66 -0.94 2.48
CA CYS A 91 12.92 -2.16 2.74
C CYS A 91 13.21 -3.30 1.76
N THR A 92 12.82 -4.50 2.18
CA THR A 92 12.73 -5.72 1.35
C THR A 92 11.27 -6.16 1.20
N HIS A 93 10.97 -7.12 0.31
CA HIS A 93 9.59 -7.62 0.16
C HIS A 93 9.03 -8.34 1.40
N LYS A 94 9.84 -8.60 2.42
CA LYS A 94 9.37 -9.07 3.73
C LYS A 94 8.61 -8.00 4.52
N GLU A 95 8.76 -6.74 4.10
CA GLU A 95 8.16 -5.55 4.68
C GLU A 95 7.08 -4.99 3.74
N ASP A 96 6.56 -5.80 2.82
CA ASP A 96 5.46 -5.36 1.96
C ASP A 96 4.19 -5.15 2.80
N ALA A 97 3.70 -3.92 2.82
CA ALA A 97 2.47 -3.51 3.49
C ALA A 97 1.23 -4.17 2.87
N GLY A 98 0.26 -4.47 3.73
CA GLY A 98 -1.04 -4.98 3.37
C GLY A 98 -2.17 -4.17 4.00
N ALA A 99 -3.37 -4.36 3.47
CA ALA A 99 -4.59 -3.78 4.03
C ALA A 99 -5.72 -4.82 4.08
N VAL A 100 -6.60 -4.65 5.07
CA VAL A 100 -7.91 -5.29 5.10
C VAL A 100 -8.97 -4.20 5.09
N CYS A 101 -9.74 -4.20 4.01
CA CYS A 101 -11.03 -3.55 3.84
C CYS A 101 -12.15 -4.59 4.08
#